data_AF-A0A2N1PN45-F1
#
_entry.id   AF-A0A2N1PN45-F1
#
_cell.length_a   1.000
_cell.length_b   1.000
_cell.length_c   1.000
_cell.angle_alpha   90.00
_cell.angle_beta   90.00
_cell.angle_gamma   90.00
#
_symmetry.space_group_name_H-M   'P 1'
#
loop_
_entity.id
_entity.type
_entity.pdbx_description
1 polymer ?
#
loop_
_entity_poly.entity_id
_entity_poly.type
_entity_poly.pdbx_seq_one_letter_code
_entity_poly.pdbx_strand_id
1 'polypeptide(L)'
;MNSSNNYFWDGFNHFSFALFFVLILYIVLNRKAHLSKSFWIALVMGSSALFFLPPTIKFIYPFNWTIWHFLHFPLPDWDILIIGKSWHRYFLFHSAILPLILFYETPATPKTIPTITGALVGISSHLIWDGLTCAMSTSIVFYKDTLEISGYTGKGWLIVNGLAIMALAIAYARRNKAAFKAEI
;
A
#
# COMPACT_ATOMS: atom_id res chain seq x y z
N MET A 1 26.27 -6.72 7.26
CA MET A 1 25.21 -7.40 6.49
C MET A 1 24.79 -6.49 5.35
N ASN A 2 24.80 -6.96 4.11
CA ASN A 2 24.44 -6.16 2.93
C ASN A 2 22.98 -5.68 3.04
N SER A 3 22.77 -4.37 3.18
CA SER A 3 21.46 -3.73 3.26
C SER A 3 20.54 -4.06 2.09
N SER A 4 21.10 -4.41 0.93
CA SER A 4 20.36 -4.81 -0.28
C SER A 4 19.59 -6.12 -0.13
N ASN A 5 20.14 -7.11 0.58
CA ASN A 5 19.46 -8.39 0.78
C ASN A 5 18.24 -8.22 1.70
N ASN A 6 18.34 -7.37 2.72
CA ASN A 6 17.24 -7.13 3.65
C ASN A 6 16.06 -6.42 2.96
N TYR A 7 16.33 -5.43 2.10
CA TYR A 7 15.29 -4.71 1.37
C TYR A 7 14.48 -5.62 0.43
N PHE A 8 15.16 -6.46 -0.36
CA PHE A 8 14.48 -7.39 -1.28
C PHE A 8 13.53 -8.32 -0.53
N TRP A 9 14.01 -8.95 0.54
CA TRP A 9 13.21 -9.90 1.32
C TRP A 9 12.05 -9.23 2.06
N ASP A 10 12.26 -8.01 2.57
CA ASP A 10 11.20 -7.23 3.19
C ASP A 10 10.07 -6.91 2.21
N GLY A 11 10.40 -6.38 1.03
CA GLY A 11 9.42 -6.13 -0.02
C GLY A 11 8.73 -7.41 -0.53
N PHE A 12 9.48 -8.52 -0.68
CA PHE A 12 8.93 -9.81 -1.04
C PHE A 12 7.91 -10.33 -0.01
N ASN A 13 8.19 -10.18 1.29
CA ASN A 13 7.29 -10.59 2.36
C ASN A 13 5.99 -9.77 2.34
N HIS A 14 6.10 -8.45 2.19
CA HIS A 14 4.94 -7.58 2.04
C HIS A 14 4.10 -7.96 0.82
N PHE A 15 4.73 -8.21 -0.33
CA PHE A 15 4.02 -8.62 -1.54
C PHE A 15 3.36 -10.00 -1.38
N SER A 16 4.04 -10.95 -0.75
CA SER A 16 3.48 -12.27 -0.47
C SER A 16 2.24 -12.18 0.43
N PHE A 17 2.27 -11.29 1.43
CA PHE A 17 1.12 -11.02 2.29
C PHE A 17 -0.03 -10.33 1.52
N ALA A 18 0.28 -9.44 0.58
CA ALA A 18 -0.70 -8.87 -0.35
C ALA A 18 -1.42 -9.95 -1.19
N LEU A 19 -0.72 -10.99 -1.66
CA LEU A 19 -1.36 -12.08 -2.42
C LEU A 19 -2.42 -12.83 -1.60
N PHE A 20 -2.23 -12.95 -0.28
CA PHE A 20 -3.26 -13.51 0.60
C PHE A 20 -4.51 -12.62 0.65
N PHE A 21 -4.35 -11.30 0.64
CA PHE A 21 -5.47 -10.36 0.60
C PHE A 21 -6.19 -10.37 -0.76
N VAL A 22 -5.44 -10.54 -1.85
CA VAL A 22 -6.02 -10.78 -3.17
C VAL A 22 -6.89 -12.04 -3.16
N LEU A 23 -6.43 -13.12 -2.53
CA LEU A 23 -7.21 -14.35 -2.38
C LEU A 23 -8.50 -14.12 -1.59
N ILE A 24 -8.45 -13.37 -0.48
CA ILE A 24 -9.65 -12.98 0.29
C ILE A 24 -10.62 -12.23 -0.62
N LEU A 25 -10.15 -11.19 -1.34
CA LEU A 25 -10.98 -10.41 -2.25
C LEU A 25 -11.60 -11.31 -3.32
N TYR A 26 -10.82 -12.20 -3.93
CA TYR A 26 -11.27 -13.10 -4.98
C TYR A 26 -12.37 -14.06 -4.50
N ILE A 27 -12.22 -14.63 -3.30
CA ILE A 27 -13.24 -15.47 -2.65
C ILE A 27 -14.51 -14.66 -2.39
N VAL A 28 -14.37 -13.47 -1.80
CA VAL A 28 -15.47 -12.56 -1.44
C VAL A 28 -16.24 -12.04 -2.67
N LEU A 29 -15.58 -11.99 -3.83
CA LEU A 29 -16.17 -11.65 -5.14
C LEU A 29 -16.68 -12.89 -5.91
N ASN A 30 -16.85 -14.03 -5.23
CA ASN A 30 -17.37 -15.29 -5.79
C ASN A 30 -16.53 -15.86 -6.95
N ARG A 31 -15.20 -15.66 -6.94
CA ARG A 31 -14.25 -16.25 -7.91
C ARG A 31 -14.52 -15.89 -9.39
N LYS A 32 -15.27 -14.82 -9.65
CA LYS A 32 -15.64 -14.37 -11.00
C LYS A 32 -14.99 -13.04 -11.38
N ALA A 33 -14.09 -12.51 -10.55
CA ALA A 33 -13.42 -11.25 -10.82
C ALA A 33 -12.18 -11.48 -11.70
N HIS A 34 -12.14 -10.85 -12.86
CA HIS A 34 -10.91 -10.70 -13.64
C HIS A 34 -10.08 -9.57 -13.04
N LEU A 35 -8.85 -9.86 -12.63
CA LEU A 35 -7.93 -8.89 -12.05
C LEU A 35 -7.04 -8.33 -13.17
N SER A 36 -7.33 -7.10 -13.59
CA SER A 36 -6.64 -6.44 -14.68
C SER A 36 -5.15 -6.20 -14.39
N LYS A 37 -4.37 -5.88 -15.42
CA LYS A 37 -2.98 -5.42 -15.25
C LYS A 37 -2.88 -4.20 -14.34
N SER A 38 -3.84 -3.28 -14.43
CA SER A 38 -3.83 -2.05 -13.62
C SER A 38 -4.10 -2.32 -12.14
N PHE A 39 -4.88 -3.36 -11.82
CA PHE A 39 -5.02 -3.86 -10.45
C PHE A 39 -3.67 -4.34 -9.90
N TRP A 40 -2.96 -5.19 -10.65
CA TRP A 40 -1.68 -5.75 -10.20
C TRP A 40 -0.59 -4.69 -10.02
N ILE A 41 -0.50 -3.72 -10.94
CA ILE A 41 0.44 -2.60 -10.80
C ILE A 41 0.14 -1.81 -9.52
N ALA A 42 -1.12 -1.46 -9.28
CA ALA A 42 -1.52 -0.71 -8.10
C ALA A 42 -1.33 -1.50 -6.80
N LEU A 43 -1.56 -2.82 -6.83
CA LEU A 43 -1.28 -3.73 -5.72
C LEU A 43 0.20 -3.67 -5.32
N VAL A 44 1.10 -3.85 -6.29
CA VAL A 44 2.55 -3.82 -6.06
C VAL A 44 2.99 -2.47 -5.50
N MET A 45 2.51 -1.37 -6.08
CA MET A 45 2.80 -0.01 -5.60
C MET A 45 2.28 0.21 -4.17
N GLY A 46 1.13 -0.36 -3.81
CA GLY A 46 0.55 -0.23 -2.48
C GLY A 46 1.20 -1.12 -1.41
N SER A 47 1.64 -2.34 -1.77
CA SER A 47 2.10 -3.33 -0.80
C SER A 47 3.58 -3.27 -0.48
N SER A 48 4.43 -3.15 -1.51
CA SER A 48 5.86 -3.51 -1.40
C SER A 48 6.77 -2.67 -2.29
N ALA A 49 6.19 -1.78 -3.10
CA ALA A 49 6.86 -1.14 -4.23
C ALA A 49 7.50 -2.16 -5.19
N LEU A 50 8.33 -1.67 -6.13
CA LEU A 50 9.11 -2.52 -7.03
C LEU A 50 10.40 -2.99 -6.33
N PHE A 51 10.25 -3.80 -5.27
CA PHE A 51 11.34 -4.32 -4.43
C PHE A 51 12.44 -5.09 -5.18
N PHE A 52 12.14 -5.54 -6.39
CA PHE A 52 13.07 -6.23 -7.28
C PHE A 52 13.94 -5.30 -8.13
N LEU A 53 13.71 -3.98 -8.07
CA LEU A 53 14.56 -3.01 -8.74
C LEU A 53 15.89 -2.83 -7.99
N PRO A 54 16.98 -2.55 -8.72
CA PRO A 54 18.26 -2.25 -8.08
C PRO A 54 18.19 -0.91 -7.33
N PRO A 55 18.84 -0.77 -6.16
CA PRO A 55 18.77 0.46 -5.36
C PRO A 55 19.31 1.69 -6.09
N THR A 56 20.18 1.50 -7.08
CA THR A 56 20.71 2.58 -7.92
C THR A 56 20.84 2.13 -9.37
N ILE A 57 20.36 2.95 -10.32
CA ILE A 57 20.73 2.82 -11.74
C ILE A 57 21.76 3.90 -12.08
N LYS A 58 22.99 3.48 -12.37
CA LYS A 58 24.11 4.40 -12.65
C LYS A 58 23.92 5.26 -13.92
N PHE A 59 23.00 4.89 -14.81
CA PHE A 59 22.77 5.56 -16.10
C PHE A 59 21.70 6.66 -16.10
N ILE A 60 21.03 6.88 -14.96
CA ILE A 60 19.86 7.78 -14.89
C ILE A 60 20.19 8.92 -13.92
N TYR A 61 20.89 9.94 -14.40
CA TYR A 61 21.14 11.18 -13.65
C TYR A 61 20.82 12.41 -14.51
N PRO A 62 20.15 13.47 -13.99
CA PRO A 62 19.66 13.68 -12.62
C PRO A 62 18.11 13.70 -12.46
N PHE A 63 17.33 13.85 -13.54
CA PHE A 63 15.88 14.14 -13.44
C PHE A 63 15.01 12.95 -13.00
N ASN A 64 15.50 11.73 -13.18
CA ASN A 64 14.71 10.50 -13.03
C ASN A 64 15.09 9.72 -11.74
N TRP A 65 15.79 10.38 -10.81
CA TRP A 65 16.11 9.82 -9.49
C TRP A 65 14.96 9.96 -8.48
N THR A 66 14.17 11.02 -8.56
CA THR A 66 12.98 11.19 -7.69
C THR A 66 11.93 10.13 -7.99
N ILE A 67 11.60 9.93 -9.27
CA ILE A 67 10.66 8.89 -9.72
C ILE A 67 11.17 7.51 -9.30
N TRP A 68 12.48 7.27 -9.40
CA TRP A 68 13.10 6.03 -8.94
C TRP A 68 12.79 5.74 -7.47
N HIS A 69 12.87 6.73 -6.59
CA HIS A 69 12.52 6.55 -5.18
C HIS A 69 11.04 6.26 -4.97
N PHE A 70 10.13 6.94 -5.67
CA PHE A 70 8.69 6.63 -5.59
C PHE A 70 8.35 5.20 -6.03
N LEU A 71 9.19 4.57 -6.85
CA LEU A 71 9.07 3.16 -7.23
C LEU A 71 9.64 2.19 -6.18
N HIS A 72 10.43 2.66 -5.23
CA HIS A 72 11.04 1.86 -4.14
C HIS A 72 10.28 1.98 -2.82
N PHE A 73 9.54 3.07 -2.62
CA PHE A 73 8.67 3.23 -1.46
C PHE A 73 7.24 2.82 -1.80
N PRO A 74 6.61 1.95 -1.00
CA PRO A 74 5.20 1.64 -1.18
C PRO A 74 4.36 2.90 -0.89
N LEU A 75 3.13 2.95 -1.41
CA LEU A 75 2.26 4.12 -1.28
C LEU A 75 2.14 4.66 0.17
N PRO A 76 2.02 3.82 1.23
CA PRO A 76 2.01 4.32 2.61
C PRO A 76 3.29 5.07 3.00
N ASP A 77 4.44 4.67 2.47
CA ASP A 77 5.76 5.24 2.81
C ASP A 77 6.15 6.44 1.95
N TRP A 78 5.26 6.92 1.10
CA TRP A 78 5.50 8.15 0.33
C TRP A 78 5.57 9.39 1.22
N ASP A 79 5.13 9.30 2.48
CA ASP A 79 5.36 10.31 3.50
C ASP A 79 6.86 10.65 3.67
N ILE A 80 7.74 9.65 3.63
CA ILE A 80 9.20 9.84 3.68
C ILE A 80 9.66 10.77 2.55
N LEU A 81 9.11 10.59 1.35
CA LEU A 81 9.53 11.32 0.16
C LEU A 81 8.96 12.74 0.12
N ILE A 82 7.75 12.93 0.66
CA ILE A 82 7.01 14.19 0.56
C ILE A 82 7.34 15.12 1.72
N ILE A 83 7.33 14.60 2.95
CA ILE A 83 7.49 15.40 4.18
C ILE A 83 8.77 15.05 4.96
N GLY A 84 9.49 14.00 4.55
CA GLY A 84 10.82 13.68 5.04
C GLY A 84 10.85 12.48 6.00
N LYS A 85 12.04 11.87 6.13
CA LYS A 85 12.24 10.63 6.91
C LYS A 85 11.80 10.69 8.37
N SER A 86 11.88 11.85 9.03
CA SER A 86 11.42 12.02 10.41
C SER A 86 9.90 11.90 10.59
N TRP A 87 9.16 11.93 9.48
CA TRP A 87 7.70 11.78 9.44
C TRP A 87 7.28 10.40 8.94
N HIS A 88 8.20 9.45 8.81
CA HIS A 88 7.83 8.09 8.42
C HIS A 88 6.74 7.55 9.36
N ARG A 89 5.69 6.98 8.76
CA ARG A 89 4.47 6.55 9.43
C ARG A 89 3.60 7.71 9.88
N TYR A 90 3.53 8.73 9.04
CA TYR A 90 2.62 9.85 9.23
C TYR A 90 1.18 9.35 9.20
N PHE A 91 0.40 9.74 10.20
CA PHE A 91 -0.91 9.15 10.47
C PHE A 91 -1.87 9.20 9.27
N LEU A 92 -1.78 10.22 8.41
CA LEU A 92 -2.63 10.32 7.21
C LEU A 92 -2.31 9.26 6.15
N PHE A 93 -1.03 8.97 5.91
CA PHE A 93 -0.61 7.95 4.95
C PHE A 93 -0.81 6.53 5.52
N HIS A 94 -0.77 6.41 6.85
CA HIS A 94 -0.95 5.17 7.60
C HIS A 94 -2.34 5.09 8.25
N SER A 95 -3.36 5.62 7.56
CA SER A 95 -4.76 5.50 7.97
C SER A 95 -5.68 5.30 6.78
N ALA A 96 -6.94 4.98 7.06
CA ALA A 96 -7.98 4.91 6.05
C ALA A 96 -8.39 6.29 5.49
N ILE A 97 -7.96 7.40 6.12
CA ILE A 97 -8.41 8.76 5.78
C ILE A 97 -8.03 9.13 4.34
N LEU A 98 -6.75 9.02 4.00
CA LEU A 98 -6.27 9.38 2.66
C LEU A 98 -6.86 8.47 1.57
N PRO A 99 -6.89 7.13 1.72
CA PRO A 99 -7.68 6.23 0.86
C PRO A 99 -9.12 6.71 0.66
N LEU A 100 -9.86 6.99 1.74
CA LEU A 100 -11.25 7.40 1.66
C LEU A 100 -11.43 8.68 0.84
N ILE A 101 -10.60 9.69 1.07
CA ILE A 101 -10.66 10.97 0.34
C ILE A 101 -10.34 10.76 -1.14
N LEU A 102 -9.21 10.13 -1.45
CA LEU A 102 -8.78 9.95 -2.84
C LEU A 102 -9.79 9.14 -3.66
N PHE A 103 -10.43 8.14 -3.05
CA PHE A 103 -11.39 7.28 -3.75
C PHE A 103 -12.80 7.85 -3.81
N TYR A 104 -13.16 8.76 -2.90
CA TYR A 104 -14.37 9.55 -3.04
C TYR A 104 -14.26 10.53 -4.22
N GLU A 105 -13.10 11.17 -4.38
CA GLU A 105 -12.86 12.17 -5.44
C GLU A 105 -12.59 11.57 -6.82
N THR A 106 -12.15 10.30 -6.90
CA THR A 106 -11.81 9.68 -8.19
C THR A 106 -13.05 9.09 -8.88
N PRO A 107 -13.40 9.52 -10.11
CA PRO A 107 -14.52 8.95 -10.84
C PRO A 107 -14.39 7.45 -11.06
N ALA A 108 -15.45 6.70 -10.76
CA ALA A 108 -15.50 5.27 -10.98
C ALA A 108 -15.70 4.97 -12.48
N THR A 109 -14.63 4.54 -13.15
CA THR A 109 -14.63 4.11 -14.54
C THR A 109 -14.10 2.68 -14.65
N PRO A 110 -14.40 1.92 -15.72
CA PRO A 110 -13.88 0.57 -15.90
C PRO A 110 -12.36 0.46 -15.78
N LYS A 111 -11.62 1.53 -16.08
CA LYS A 111 -10.15 1.59 -15.95
C LYS A 111 -9.69 1.90 -14.52
N THR A 112 -10.35 2.85 -13.84
CA THR A 112 -9.95 3.31 -12.50
C THR A 112 -10.38 2.33 -11.40
N ILE A 113 -11.48 1.60 -11.60
CA ILE A 113 -12.01 0.67 -10.60
C ILE A 113 -10.99 -0.42 -10.21
N PRO A 114 -10.38 -1.17 -11.16
CA PRO A 114 -9.37 -2.16 -10.80
C PRO A 114 -8.14 -1.54 -10.17
N THR A 115 -7.68 -0.38 -10.66
CA THR A 115 -6.52 0.36 -10.11
C THR A 115 -6.74 0.74 -8.64
N ILE A 116 -7.86 1.40 -8.33
CA ILE A 116 -8.21 1.81 -6.96
C ILE A 116 -8.33 0.59 -6.06
N THR A 117 -8.98 -0.47 -6.54
CA THR A 117 -9.14 -1.70 -5.76
C THR A 117 -7.78 -2.35 -5.46
N GLY A 118 -6.88 -2.39 -6.44
CA GLY A 118 -5.52 -2.90 -6.26
C GLY A 118 -4.73 -2.08 -5.24
N ALA A 119 -4.78 -0.74 -5.35
CA ALA A 119 -4.13 0.16 -4.40
C ALA A 119 -4.67 -0.04 -2.97
N LEU A 120 -5.99 -0.13 -2.81
CA LEU A 120 -6.64 -0.39 -1.52
C LEU A 120 -6.18 -1.71 -0.89
N VAL A 121 -6.17 -2.80 -1.66
CA VAL A 121 -5.70 -4.10 -1.19
C VAL A 121 -4.22 -4.03 -0.82
N GLY A 122 -3.39 -3.37 -1.63
CA GLY A 122 -1.97 -3.20 -1.39
C GLY A 122 -1.69 -2.45 -0.09
N ILE A 123 -2.26 -1.24 0.05
CA ILE A 123 -2.13 -0.41 1.26
C ILE A 123 -2.63 -1.17 2.49
N SER A 124 -3.79 -1.82 2.40
CA SER A 124 -4.36 -2.61 3.50
C SER A 124 -3.41 -3.70 3.98
N SER A 125 -2.89 -4.50 3.05
CA SER A 125 -1.96 -5.58 3.37
C SER A 125 -0.65 -5.05 3.95
N HIS A 126 -0.15 -3.92 3.44
CA HIS A 126 1.04 -3.25 3.95
C HIS A 126 0.85 -2.86 5.41
N LEU A 127 -0.20 -2.07 5.74
CA LEU A 127 -0.43 -1.63 7.12
C LEU A 127 -0.61 -2.81 8.08
N ILE A 128 -1.33 -3.87 7.68
CA ILE A 128 -1.52 -5.03 8.57
C ILE A 128 -0.21 -5.77 8.77
N TRP A 129 0.56 -6.03 7.71
CA TRP A 129 1.86 -6.69 7.84
C TRP A 129 2.79 -5.90 8.75
N ASP A 130 2.81 -4.58 8.56
CA ASP A 130 3.63 -3.66 9.30
C ASP A 130 3.20 -3.58 10.78
N GLY A 131 1.89 -3.59 11.06
CA GLY A 131 1.34 -3.70 12.41
C GLY A 131 1.65 -5.03 13.10
N LEU A 132 1.75 -6.13 12.35
CA LEU A 132 2.13 -7.44 12.90
C LEU A 132 3.62 -7.51 13.21
N THR A 133 4.47 -6.99 12.32
CA THR A 133 5.90 -7.29 12.31
C THR A 133 6.82 -6.18 12.81
N CYS A 134 6.38 -4.92 12.83
CA CYS A 134 7.24 -3.82 13.25
C CYS A 134 7.70 -3.95 14.71
N ALA A 135 8.80 -3.27 15.06
CA ALA A 135 9.30 -3.24 16.41
C ALA A 135 8.34 -2.46 17.33
N MET A 136 8.33 -2.79 18.63
CA MET A 136 7.50 -2.07 19.62
C MET A 136 7.88 -0.60 19.78
N SER A 137 9.12 -0.24 19.42
CA SER A 137 9.61 1.13 19.41
C SER A 137 9.15 1.93 18.20
N THR A 138 8.47 1.31 17.23
CA THR A 138 8.05 2.01 16.02
C THR A 138 6.82 2.86 16.28
N SER A 139 6.91 4.15 15.96
CA SER A 139 5.85 5.15 16.18
C SER A 139 4.98 5.38 14.96
N ILE A 140 3.72 5.75 15.19
CA ILE A 140 2.86 6.48 14.25
C ILE A 140 2.93 7.95 14.62
N VAL A 141 3.28 8.80 13.66
CA VAL A 141 3.55 10.22 13.87
C VAL A 141 2.31 11.05 13.52
N PHE A 142 1.80 11.80 14.49
CA PHE A 142 0.73 12.80 14.25
C PHE A 142 1.31 14.20 14.11
N TYR A 143 2.25 14.53 14.99
CA TYR A 143 3.03 15.75 14.91
C TYR A 143 4.45 15.46 15.39
N LYS A 144 5.42 15.75 14.53
CA LYS A 144 6.82 15.42 14.77
C LYS A 144 7.30 15.88 16.15
N ASP A 145 8.00 14.98 16.84
CA ASP A 145 8.65 15.20 18.15
C ASP A 145 7.69 15.62 19.28
N THR A 146 6.37 15.63 19.06
CA THR A 146 5.38 16.14 20.03
C THR A 146 4.23 15.16 20.27
N LEU A 147 3.70 14.53 19.21
CA LEU A 147 2.56 13.63 19.31
C LEU A 147 2.78 12.39 18.45
N GLU A 148 3.04 11.28 19.13
CA GLU A 148 3.28 9.96 18.54
C GLU A 148 2.61 8.88 19.39
N ILE A 149 2.21 7.78 18.74
CA ILE A 149 1.77 6.56 19.43
C ILE A 149 2.67 5.40 19.00
N SER A 150 3.08 4.56 19.94
CA SER A 150 3.97 3.42 19.69
C SER A 150 3.48 2.17 20.43
N GLY A 151 4.28 1.10 20.42
CA GLY A 151 3.95 -0.17 21.06
C GLY A 151 2.66 -0.80 20.51
N TYR A 152 1.87 -1.42 21.39
CA TYR A 152 0.62 -2.07 21.00
C TYR A 152 -0.41 -1.10 20.44
N THR A 153 -0.40 0.16 20.89
CA THR A 153 -1.32 1.19 20.39
C THR A 153 -0.99 1.54 18.93
N GLY A 154 0.28 1.77 18.59
CA GLY A 154 0.72 2.00 17.22
C GLY A 154 0.48 0.81 16.30
N LYS A 155 0.77 -0.41 16.77
CA LYS A 155 0.45 -1.66 16.04
C LYS A 155 -1.05 -1.82 15.81
N GLY A 156 -1.85 -1.60 16.84
CA GLY A 156 -3.31 -1.65 16.77
C GLY A 156 -3.87 -0.64 15.78
N TRP A 157 -3.32 0.58 15.76
CA TRP A 157 -3.68 1.62 14.79
C TRP A 157 -3.51 1.13 13.35
N LEU A 158 -2.36 0.55 13.02
CA LEU A 158 -2.07 0.03 11.68
C LEU A 158 -3.02 -1.12 11.29
N ILE A 159 -3.24 -2.06 12.20
CA ILE A 159 -4.13 -3.21 11.95
C ILE A 159 -5.57 -2.74 11.73
N VAL A 160 -6.10 -1.88 12.60
CA VAL A 160 -7.48 -1.38 12.50
C VAL A 160 -7.68 -0.59 11.20
N ASN A 161 -6.74 0.30 10.85
CA ASN A 161 -6.82 1.05 9.59
C ASN A 161 -6.69 0.14 8.38
N GLY A 162 -5.75 -0.82 8.39
CA GLY A 162 -5.62 -1.78 7.30
C GLY A 162 -6.88 -2.62 7.11
N LEU A 163 -7.55 -3.05 8.19
CA LEU A 163 -8.83 -3.75 8.12
C LEU A 163 -9.95 -2.87 7.55
N ALA A 164 -10.02 -1.60 7.97
CA ALA A 164 -10.98 -0.64 7.43
C ALA A 164 -10.78 -0.42 5.92
N ILE A 165 -9.52 -0.31 5.47
CA ILE A 165 -9.17 -0.19 4.05
C ILE A 165 -9.53 -1.46 3.27
N MET A 166 -9.34 -2.66 3.85
CA MET A 166 -9.78 -3.90 3.20
C MET A 166 -11.31 -3.94 3.04
N ALA A 167 -12.04 -3.54 4.07
CA ALA A 167 -13.50 -3.46 4.01
C ALA A 167 -13.95 -2.47 2.92
N LEU A 168 -13.27 -1.34 2.79
CA LEU A 168 -13.48 -0.37 1.71
C LEU A 168 -13.17 -0.96 0.33
N ALA A 169 -12.07 -1.70 0.18
CA ALA A 169 -11.71 -2.40 -1.06
C ALA A 169 -12.81 -3.36 -1.51
N ILE A 170 -13.31 -4.18 -0.57
CA ILE A 170 -14.39 -5.13 -0.81
C ILE A 170 -15.68 -4.40 -1.19
N ALA A 171 -16.05 -3.36 -0.44
CA ALA A 171 -17.27 -2.58 -0.71
C ALA A 171 -17.21 -1.91 -2.10
N TYR A 172 -16.08 -1.29 -2.42
CA TYR A 172 -15.84 -0.62 -3.70
C TYR A 172 -15.87 -1.62 -4.87
N ALA A 173 -15.20 -2.76 -4.74
CA ALA A 173 -15.23 -3.81 -5.76
C ALA A 173 -16.63 -4.41 -5.94
N ARG A 174 -17.37 -4.61 -4.83
CA ARG A 174 -18.75 -5.14 -4.86
C ARG A 174 -19.73 -4.19 -5.54
N ARG A 175 -19.62 -2.89 -5.29
CA ARG A 175 -20.42 -1.86 -5.95
C ARG A 175 -20.17 -1.83 -7.47
N ASN A 176 -18.96 -2.15 -7.88
CA ASN A 176 -18.49 -2.00 -9.25
C ASN A 176 -18.16 -3.32 -9.95
N LYS A 177 -18.83 -4.43 -9.58
CA LYS A 177 -18.53 -5.80 -10.08
C LYS A 177 -18.51 -5.91 -11.61
N ALA A 178 -19.28 -5.10 -12.32
CA ALA A 178 -19.32 -5.12 -13.79
C ALA A 178 -17.95 -4.79 -14.42
N ALA A 179 -17.17 -3.90 -13.80
CA ALA A 179 -15.84 -3.53 -14.29
C ALA A 179 -14.83 -4.68 -14.22
N PHE A 180 -15.00 -5.62 -13.27
CA PHE A 180 -14.17 -6.82 -13.15
C PHE A 180 -14.57 -7.96 -14.11
N LYS A 181 -15.58 -7.76 -14.95
CA LYS A 181 -16.02 -8.74 -15.96
C LYS A 181 -15.77 -8.29 -17.39
N ALA A 182 -15.46 -7.01 -17.61
CA ALA A 182 -15.51 -6.35 -18.91
C ALA A 182 -14.19 -6.39 -19.71
N GLU A 183 -13.12 -6.99 -19.19
CA GLU A 183 -11.88 -7.20 -19.93
C GLU A 183 -11.92 -8.57 -20.61
N ILE A 184 -12.38 -8.61 -21.86
CA ILE A 184 -12.16 -9.70 -22.82
C ILE A 184 -11.54 -9.07 -24.07
#